data_AF-A0A7L0M5Z4-F1
#
_entry.id   AF-A0A7L0M5Z4-F1
#
_cell.length_a   1.000
_cell.length_b   1.000
_cell.length_c   1.000
_cell.angle_alpha   90.00
_cell.angle_beta   90.00
_cell.angle_gamma   90.00
#
_symmetry.space_group_name_H-M   'P 1'
#
loop_
_entity.id
_entity.type
_entity.pdbx_description
1 polymer ?
#
loop_
_entity_poly.entity_id
_entity_poly.type
_entity_poly.pdbx_seq_one_letter_code
_entity_poly.pdbx_strand_id
1 'polypeptide(L)'
;RGRIKHLDVVTLLRRIQPPLGFGKFCPHRVACKRLVCMNMPLNSDGTVTFNATLFALVRTALKIKTEGNFEQANEELRAIIKKIWKRTSMKLLDQVIPPIGDDEVTVGKFYATFLIQEHFRKFMKRQEEYYGYRPKKNPVEIQAGLRSIEEEAAPEIRRAISGDLTAEEELERAMVEAAMEEGIYR
;
A
#
# COMPACT_ATOMS: atom_id res chain seq x y z
N ARG A 1 0.65 9.66 -19.20
CA ARG A 1 -0.25 8.49 -19.43
C ARG A 1 -0.86 8.13 -18.09
N GLY A 2 -2.16 7.82 -17.99
CA GLY A 2 -2.92 7.67 -16.73
C GLY A 2 -2.51 6.49 -15.83
N ARG A 3 -1.24 6.43 -15.44
CA ARG A 3 -0.63 5.46 -14.53
C ARG A 3 0.33 6.20 -13.60
N ILE A 4 0.49 5.70 -12.37
CA ILE A 4 1.39 6.25 -11.35
C ILE A 4 2.16 5.11 -10.68
N LYS A 5 3.39 5.33 -10.23
CA LYS A 5 4.14 4.33 -9.45
C LYS A 5 3.50 4.15 -8.08
N HIS A 6 3.47 2.91 -7.59
CA HIS A 6 2.86 2.61 -6.29
C HIS A 6 3.48 3.40 -5.12
N LEU A 7 4.78 3.71 -5.20
CA LEU A 7 5.53 4.55 -4.25
C LEU A 7 4.95 5.97 -4.13
N ASP A 8 4.47 6.53 -5.25
CA ASP A 8 3.98 7.91 -5.30
C ASP A 8 2.49 8.04 -4.96
N VAL A 9 1.79 6.91 -4.76
CA VAL A 9 0.34 6.91 -4.50
C VAL A 9 0.01 7.64 -3.20
N VAL A 10 0.76 7.42 -2.12
CA VAL A 10 0.52 8.12 -0.84
C VAL A 10 0.68 9.63 -1.04
N THR A 11 1.76 10.05 -1.68
CA THR A 11 2.05 11.47 -1.96
C THR A 11 0.95 12.10 -2.81
N LEU A 12 0.47 11.40 -3.84
CA LEU A 12 -0.66 11.84 -4.66
C LEU A 12 -1.91 12.04 -3.80
N LEU A 13 -2.30 11.05 -3.00
CA LEU A 13 -3.53 11.09 -2.22
C LEU A 13 -3.49 12.14 -1.10
N ARG A 14 -2.31 12.43 -0.52
CA ARG A 14 -2.13 13.52 0.44
C ARG A 14 -2.29 14.91 -0.18
N ARG A 15 -2.00 15.07 -1.48
CA ARG A 15 -2.23 16.35 -2.19
C ARG A 15 -3.71 16.60 -2.47
N ILE A 16 -4.52 15.54 -2.60
CA ILE A 16 -5.95 15.65 -2.84
C ILE A 16 -6.67 15.85 -1.51
N GLN A 17 -7.54 16.85 -1.42
CA GLN A 17 -8.32 17.12 -0.22
C GLN A 17 -9.37 16.02 0.02
N PRO A 18 -9.73 15.73 1.29
CA PRO A 18 -10.92 14.95 1.61
C PRO A 18 -12.18 15.55 0.94
N PRO A 19 -13.18 14.73 0.58
CA PRO A 19 -13.38 13.33 0.96
C PRO A 19 -12.67 12.30 0.07
N LEU A 20 -12.19 12.69 -1.12
CA LEU A 20 -11.64 11.76 -2.10
C LEU A 20 -10.16 11.41 -1.82
N GLY A 21 -9.39 12.41 -1.35
CA GLY A 21 -8.00 12.22 -0.93
C GLY A 21 -7.84 12.19 0.59
N PHE A 22 -6.59 12.20 1.03
CA PHE A 22 -6.22 12.16 2.45
C PHE A 22 -5.96 13.54 3.03
N GLY A 23 -5.62 14.53 2.21
CA GLY A 23 -5.24 15.87 2.65
C GLY A 23 -3.81 15.95 3.18
N LYS A 24 -3.27 17.18 3.16
CA LYS A 24 -1.85 17.45 3.44
C LYS A 24 -1.40 17.02 4.85
N PHE A 25 -2.33 17.07 5.80
CA PHE A 25 -2.10 16.75 7.20
C PHE A 25 -2.27 15.26 7.55
N CYS A 26 -2.63 14.40 6.58
CA CYS A 26 -2.70 12.96 6.84
C CYS A 26 -1.29 12.39 7.05
N PRO A 27 -0.98 11.78 8.21
CA PRO A 27 0.32 11.15 8.43
C PRO A 27 0.56 10.01 7.45
N HIS A 28 1.80 9.85 7.00
CA HIS A 28 2.16 8.84 5.99
C HIS A 28 1.69 7.43 6.39
N ARG A 29 1.93 7.03 7.64
CA ARG A 29 1.52 5.71 8.16
C ARG A 29 0.00 5.48 8.16
N VAL A 30 -0.78 6.53 8.40
CA VAL A 30 -2.26 6.47 8.33
C VAL A 30 -2.71 6.29 6.88
N ALA A 31 -2.08 7.01 5.95
CA ALA A 31 -2.32 6.86 4.52
C ALA A 31 -1.99 5.43 4.04
N CYS A 32 -0.83 4.88 4.40
CA CYS A 32 -0.45 3.50 4.10
C CYS A 32 -1.47 2.49 4.64
N LYS A 33 -1.89 2.65 5.90
CA LYS A 33 -2.92 1.78 6.51
C LYS A 33 -4.25 1.83 5.74
N ARG A 34 -4.66 3.01 5.28
CA ARG A 34 -5.86 3.16 4.44
C ARG A 34 -5.70 2.45 3.08
N LEU A 35 -4.52 2.53 2.47
CA LEU A 35 -4.21 1.88 1.20
C LEU A 35 -4.22 0.35 1.26
N VAL A 36 -3.88 -0.24 2.42
CA VAL A 36 -3.97 -1.71 2.63
C VAL A 36 -5.38 -2.22 2.31
N CYS A 37 -6.42 -1.45 2.66
CA CYS A 37 -7.81 -1.83 2.45
C CYS A 37 -8.35 -1.51 1.04
N MET A 38 -7.57 -0.86 0.17
CA MET A 38 -8.06 -0.33 -1.10
C MET A 38 -7.95 -1.29 -2.30
N ASN A 39 -7.47 -2.52 -2.11
CA ASN A 39 -7.42 -3.62 -3.10
C ASN A 39 -7.15 -3.24 -4.58
N MET A 40 -6.32 -2.23 -4.81
CA MET A 40 -5.97 -1.76 -6.15
C MET A 40 -4.98 -2.73 -6.80
N PRO A 41 -5.23 -3.21 -8.03
CA PRO A 41 -4.29 -4.06 -8.74
C PRO A 41 -2.99 -3.31 -9.06
N LEU A 42 -1.85 -3.99 -8.89
CA LEU A 42 -0.52 -3.48 -9.22
C LEU A 42 -0.03 -4.15 -10.51
N ASN A 43 0.37 -3.34 -11.49
CA ASN A 43 0.98 -3.87 -12.71
C ASN A 43 2.41 -4.38 -12.45
N SER A 44 2.90 -5.27 -13.31
CA SER A 44 4.27 -5.83 -13.23
C SER A 44 5.39 -4.78 -13.27
N ASP A 45 5.15 -3.62 -13.89
CA ASP A 45 6.09 -2.48 -13.91
C ASP A 45 6.04 -1.64 -12.62
N GLY A 46 5.32 -2.08 -11.59
CA GLY A 46 5.14 -1.39 -10.32
C GLY A 46 4.26 -0.14 -10.42
N THR A 47 3.43 -0.02 -11.47
CA THR A 47 2.48 1.08 -11.63
C THR A 47 1.05 0.67 -11.34
N VAL A 48 0.22 1.65 -11.02
CA VAL A 48 -1.22 1.53 -10.79
C VAL A 48 -1.91 2.45 -11.80
N THR A 49 -3.03 2.00 -12.36
CA THR A 49 -3.78 2.82 -13.32
C THR A 49 -4.71 3.81 -12.63
N PHE A 50 -4.94 4.96 -13.25
CA PHE A 50 -5.85 5.98 -12.70
C PHE A 50 -7.25 5.43 -12.44
N ASN A 51 -7.79 4.60 -13.35
CA ASN A 51 -9.11 3.99 -13.18
C ASN A 51 -9.17 3.06 -11.96
N ALA A 52 -8.11 2.28 -11.73
CA ALA A 52 -8.01 1.42 -10.55
C ALA A 52 -8.01 2.25 -9.25
N THR A 53 -7.21 3.32 -9.23
CA THR A 53 -7.14 4.22 -8.06
C THR A 53 -8.45 4.94 -7.80
N LEU A 54 -9.06 5.51 -8.84
CA LEU A 54 -10.35 6.19 -8.70
C LEU A 54 -11.44 5.24 -8.22
N PHE A 55 -11.52 4.05 -8.81
CA PHE A 55 -12.50 3.04 -8.42
C PHE A 55 -12.32 2.61 -6.97
N ALA A 56 -11.09 2.34 -6.54
CA ALA A 56 -10.79 1.95 -5.17
C ALA A 56 -11.14 3.04 -4.14
N LEU A 57 -10.80 4.30 -4.42
CA LEU A 57 -11.15 5.43 -3.55
C LEU A 57 -12.66 5.54 -3.35
N VAL A 58 -13.42 5.49 -4.45
CA VAL A 58 -14.89 5.56 -4.42
C VAL A 58 -15.47 4.33 -3.72
N ARG A 59 -14.99 3.13 -4.04
CA ARG A 59 -15.42 1.86 -3.43
C ARG A 59 -15.25 1.89 -1.92
N THR A 60 -14.09 2.33 -1.43
CA THR A 60 -13.79 2.42 0.01
C THR A 60 -14.61 3.51 0.69
N ALA A 61 -14.74 4.69 0.09
CA ALA A 61 -15.52 5.79 0.67
C ALA A 61 -17.00 5.42 0.85
N LEU A 62 -17.57 4.67 -0.10
CA LEU A 62 -18.96 4.22 -0.08
C LEU A 62 -19.16 2.84 0.56
N LYS A 63 -18.08 2.19 1.04
CA LYS A 63 -18.09 0.84 1.63
C LYS A 63 -18.77 -0.22 0.73
N ILE A 64 -18.52 -0.17 -0.56
CA ILE A 64 -19.13 -1.09 -1.53
C ILE A 64 -18.36 -2.42 -1.52
N LYS A 65 -18.97 -3.46 -0.95
CA LYS A 65 -18.41 -4.83 -0.94
C LYS A 65 -16.96 -4.83 -0.42
N THR A 66 -16.71 -4.14 0.70
CA THR A 66 -15.39 -4.00 1.32
C THR A 66 -15.19 -4.85 2.57
N GLU A 67 -16.20 -5.61 2.98
CA GLU A 67 -16.20 -6.42 4.20
C GLU A 67 -16.08 -7.92 3.87
N GLY A 68 -15.52 -8.70 4.79
CA GLY A 68 -15.36 -10.14 4.64
C GLY A 68 -14.21 -10.53 3.71
N ASN A 69 -14.39 -11.66 2.99
CA ASN A 69 -13.40 -12.15 2.05
C ASN A 69 -13.39 -11.27 0.78
N PHE A 70 -12.27 -10.61 0.51
CA PHE A 70 -12.10 -9.74 -0.65
C PHE A 70 -12.30 -10.44 -2.00
N GLU A 71 -11.97 -11.73 -2.12
CA GLU A 71 -12.13 -12.50 -3.36
C GLU A 71 -13.61 -12.66 -3.69
N GLN A 72 -14.38 -13.17 -2.72
CA GLN A 72 -15.83 -13.29 -2.85
C GLN A 72 -16.49 -11.92 -3.09
N ALA A 73 -16.08 -10.90 -2.33
CA ALA A 73 -16.64 -9.57 -2.45
C ALA A 73 -16.33 -8.94 -3.83
N ASN A 74 -15.16 -9.22 -4.41
CA ASN A 74 -14.78 -8.80 -5.76
C ASN A 74 -15.63 -9.49 -6.82
N GLU A 75 -15.84 -10.80 -6.74
CA GLU A 75 -16.64 -11.55 -7.72
C GLU A 75 -18.09 -11.09 -7.71
N GLU A 76 -18.68 -10.95 -6.53
CA GLU A 76 -20.03 -10.40 -6.39
C GLU A 76 -20.13 -8.98 -6.95
N LEU A 77 -19.13 -8.14 -6.72
CA LEU A 77 -19.08 -6.78 -7.26
C LEU A 77 -18.98 -6.77 -8.79
N ARG A 78 -18.15 -7.66 -9.37
CA ARG A 78 -18.03 -7.82 -10.83
C ARG A 78 -19.35 -8.25 -11.44
N ALA A 79 -20.04 -9.22 -10.82
CA ALA A 79 -21.36 -9.67 -11.24
C ALA A 79 -22.41 -8.54 -11.17
N ILE A 80 -22.43 -7.75 -10.09
CA ILE A 80 -23.33 -6.60 -9.94
C ILE A 80 -23.07 -5.55 -11.02
N ILE A 81 -21.81 -5.18 -11.26
CA ILE A 81 -21.45 -4.19 -12.28
C ILE A 81 -21.87 -4.68 -13.67
N LYS A 82 -21.66 -5.95 -13.99
CA LYS A 82 -22.11 -6.54 -15.26
C LYS A 82 -23.61 -6.56 -15.42
N LYS A 83 -24.35 -6.77 -14.33
CA LYS A 83 -25.82 -6.77 -14.34
C LYS A 83 -26.38 -5.37 -14.66
N ILE A 84 -25.78 -4.32 -14.09
CA ILE A 84 -26.23 -2.93 -14.28
C ILE A 84 -25.70 -2.36 -15.61
N TRP A 85 -24.40 -2.50 -15.86
CA TRP A 85 -23.71 -1.95 -17.03
C TRP A 85 -23.27 -3.04 -18.01
N LYS A 86 -24.21 -3.51 -18.83
CA LYS A 86 -24.00 -4.62 -19.79
C LYS A 86 -22.89 -4.36 -20.82
N ARG A 87 -22.62 -3.09 -21.16
CA ARG A 87 -21.59 -2.68 -22.13
C ARG A 87 -20.19 -2.53 -21.52
N THR A 88 -20.04 -2.68 -20.21
CA THR A 88 -18.73 -2.62 -19.56
C THR A 88 -17.87 -3.80 -20.02
N SER A 89 -16.71 -3.48 -20.62
CA SER A 89 -15.77 -4.49 -21.11
C SER A 89 -15.13 -5.26 -19.95
N MET A 90 -14.79 -6.52 -20.18
CA MET A 90 -14.04 -7.33 -19.19
C MET A 90 -12.69 -6.70 -18.88
N LYS A 91 -11.99 -6.19 -19.90
CA LYS A 91 -10.71 -5.50 -19.76
C LYS A 91 -10.75 -4.35 -18.74
N LEU A 92 -11.83 -3.56 -18.73
CA LEU A 92 -11.97 -2.49 -17.75
C LEU A 92 -12.22 -3.05 -16.34
N LEU A 93 -13.01 -4.12 -16.22
CA LEU A 93 -13.25 -4.78 -14.93
C LEU A 93 -11.96 -5.34 -14.36
N ASP A 94 -11.17 -6.04 -15.16
CA ASP A 94 -9.89 -6.63 -14.72
C ASP A 94 -8.90 -5.54 -14.29
N GLN A 95 -8.94 -4.39 -14.97
CA GLN A 95 -8.12 -3.23 -14.61
C GLN A 95 -8.49 -2.62 -13.25
N VAL A 96 -9.74 -2.70 -12.80
CA VAL A 96 -10.23 -2.00 -11.58
C VAL A 96 -10.60 -2.94 -10.43
N ILE A 97 -10.91 -4.20 -10.73
CA ILE A 97 -11.24 -5.25 -9.77
C ILE A 97 -10.51 -6.52 -10.23
N PRO A 98 -9.45 -6.93 -9.50
CA PRO A 98 -8.68 -8.12 -9.85
C PRO A 98 -9.56 -9.39 -9.80
N PRO A 99 -9.45 -10.30 -10.78
CA PRO A 99 -10.15 -11.60 -10.77
C PRO A 99 -9.59 -12.52 -9.67
N ILE A 100 -10.33 -13.58 -9.33
CA ILE A 100 -9.89 -14.60 -8.37
C ILE A 100 -8.91 -15.57 -9.05
N GLY A 101 -7.81 -15.90 -8.38
CA GLY A 101 -6.95 -17.04 -8.75
C GLY A 101 -5.64 -16.70 -9.45
N ASP A 102 -5.42 -15.44 -9.81
CA ASP A 102 -4.09 -14.98 -10.18
C ASP A 102 -3.36 -14.52 -8.91
N ASP A 103 -2.06 -14.82 -8.78
CA ASP A 103 -1.15 -14.31 -7.74
C ASP A 103 -0.92 -12.79 -7.89
N GLU A 104 -1.99 -12.04 -8.13
CA GLU A 104 -1.94 -10.61 -8.37
C GLU A 104 -1.53 -9.88 -7.10
N VAL A 105 -0.44 -9.15 -7.24
CA VAL A 105 0.03 -8.22 -6.24
C VAL A 105 -0.88 -7.01 -6.28
N THR A 106 -1.38 -6.62 -5.11
CA THR A 106 -2.13 -5.37 -4.97
C THR A 106 -1.27 -4.35 -4.26
N VAL A 107 -1.59 -3.07 -4.48
CA VAL A 107 -0.98 -1.95 -3.76
C VAL A 107 -1.11 -2.17 -2.25
N GLY A 108 -2.24 -2.72 -1.81
CA GLY A 108 -2.47 -3.03 -0.40
C GLY A 108 -1.50 -4.06 0.16
N LYS A 109 -1.21 -5.15 -0.59
CA LYS A 109 -0.20 -6.15 -0.22
C LYS A 109 1.19 -5.50 -0.07
N PHE A 110 1.58 -4.64 -1.01
CA PHE A 110 2.84 -3.90 -0.93
C PHE A 110 2.94 -3.04 0.35
N TYR A 111 1.92 -2.24 0.64
CA TYR A 111 1.92 -1.39 1.84
C TYR A 111 1.80 -2.21 3.14
N ALA A 112 1.12 -3.36 3.13
CA ALA A 112 1.08 -4.26 4.28
C ALA A 112 2.47 -4.82 4.58
N THR A 113 3.18 -5.32 3.58
CA THR A 113 4.57 -5.78 3.73
C THR A 113 5.46 -4.65 4.25
N PHE A 114 5.33 -3.44 3.68
CA PHE A 114 6.06 -2.27 4.15
C PHE A 114 5.83 -1.99 5.65
N LEU A 115 4.57 -1.94 6.09
CA LEU A 115 4.21 -1.66 7.49
C LEU A 115 4.69 -2.75 8.46
N ILE A 116 4.62 -4.03 8.04
CA ILE A 116 5.13 -5.16 8.84
C ILE A 116 6.64 -5.05 9.02
N GLN A 117 7.37 -4.81 7.93
CA GLN A 117 8.82 -4.66 7.96
C GLN A 117 9.25 -3.45 8.81
N GLU A 118 8.56 -2.33 8.66
CA GLU A 118 8.80 -1.11 9.45
C GLU A 118 8.61 -1.36 10.95
N HIS A 119 7.53 -2.06 11.32
CA HIS A 119 7.26 -2.42 12.71
C HIS A 119 8.36 -3.33 13.28
N PHE A 120 8.76 -4.35 12.52
CA PHE A 120 9.82 -5.28 12.93
C PHE A 120 11.16 -4.56 13.12
N ARG A 121 11.56 -3.66 12.20
CA ARG A 121 12.78 -2.85 12.36
C ARG A 121 12.75 -2.01 13.63
N LYS A 122 11.62 -1.35 13.92
CA LYS A 122 11.43 -0.54 15.16
C LYS A 122 11.45 -1.41 16.43
N PHE A 123 10.97 -2.65 16.35
CA PHE A 123 11.05 -3.61 17.45
C PHE A 123 12.50 -4.04 17.71
N MET A 124 13.25 -4.41 16.67
CA MET A 124 14.65 -4.83 16.80
C MET A 124 15.53 -3.72 17.38
N LYS A 125 15.34 -2.47 16.95
CA LYS A 125 16.07 -1.31 17.49
C LYS A 125 15.83 -1.14 19.00
N ARG A 126 14.58 -1.29 19.46
CA ARG A 126 14.24 -1.26 20.89
C ARG A 126 14.86 -2.41 21.68
N GLN A 127 14.93 -3.61 21.11
CA GLN A 127 15.59 -4.76 21.75
C GLN A 127 17.09 -4.51 21.94
N GLU A 128 17.75 -3.92 20.94
CA GLU A 128 19.16 -3.54 21.02
C GLU A 128 19.41 -2.47 22.08
N GLU A 129 18.59 -1.41 22.10
CA GLU A 129 18.72 -0.29 23.04
C GLU A 129 18.46 -0.71 24.51
N TYR A 130 17.44 -1.53 24.77
CA TYR A 130 17.05 -1.89 26.15
C TYR A 130 17.81 -3.09 26.72
N TYR A 131 18.11 -4.10 25.89
CA TYR A 131 18.68 -5.36 26.37
C TYR A 131 20.12 -5.56 25.90
N GLY A 132 20.70 -4.62 25.14
CA GLY A 132 22.00 -4.81 24.50
C GLY A 132 22.00 -5.95 23.47
N TYR A 133 20.81 -6.43 23.08
CA TYR A 133 20.66 -7.56 22.18
C TYR A 133 20.98 -7.14 20.75
N ARG A 134 22.18 -7.49 20.27
CA ARG A 134 22.53 -7.43 18.85
C ARG A 134 22.27 -8.79 18.20
N PRO A 135 21.24 -8.93 17.37
CA PRO A 135 21.14 -10.08 16.50
C PRO A 135 22.38 -10.07 15.60
N LYS A 136 23.05 -11.22 15.46
CA LYS A 136 24.09 -11.36 14.43
C LYS A 136 23.41 -11.05 13.10
N LYS A 137 23.93 -10.07 12.34
CA LYS A 137 23.42 -9.72 11.01
C LYS A 137 23.67 -10.90 10.06
N ASN A 138 22.81 -11.91 10.12
CA ASN A 138 22.72 -12.94 9.10
C ASN A 138 21.73 -12.41 8.06
N PRO A 139 22.19 -11.96 6.88
CA PRO A 139 21.30 -11.43 5.84
C PRO A 139 20.24 -12.45 5.35
N VAL A 140 20.39 -13.72 5.74
CA VAL A 140 19.46 -14.84 5.50
C VAL A 140 18.19 -14.75 6.37
N GLU A 141 18.21 -14.11 7.52
CA GLU A 141 17.08 -14.16 8.47
C GLU A 141 15.89 -13.26 8.08
N ILE A 142 16.13 -12.23 7.26
CA ILE A 142 15.06 -11.39 6.69
C ILE A 142 14.35 -12.11 5.51
N GLN A 143 14.94 -13.20 4.99
CA GLN A 143 14.32 -14.14 4.05
C GLN A 143 13.27 -15.04 4.74
N ALA A 144 13.13 -14.97 6.06
CA ALA A 144 12.23 -15.86 6.80
C ALA A 144 10.74 -15.67 6.48
N GLY A 145 10.34 -14.48 6.00
CA GLY A 145 8.99 -14.22 5.48
C GLY A 145 8.76 -14.70 4.04
N LEU A 146 9.78 -15.32 3.41
CA LEU A 146 9.80 -15.88 2.06
C LEU A 146 9.99 -17.41 2.06
N ARG A 147 10.00 -18.08 3.23
CA ARG A 147 10.27 -19.54 3.35
C ARG A 147 9.20 -20.47 2.75
N SER A 148 8.35 -19.97 1.86
CA SER A 148 7.45 -20.81 1.07
C SER A 148 7.58 -20.59 -0.44
N ILE A 149 8.57 -19.82 -0.92
CA ILE A 149 8.81 -19.62 -2.36
C ILE A 149 10.30 -19.83 -2.69
N GLU A 150 10.90 -20.86 -2.12
CA GLU A 150 12.23 -21.36 -2.54
C GLU A 150 12.17 -22.85 -2.87
N GLU A 151 11.14 -23.24 -3.60
CA GLU A 151 11.28 -24.33 -4.55
C GLU A 151 10.78 -23.77 -5.88
N GLU A 152 11.72 -23.51 -6.79
CA GLU A 152 11.54 -22.99 -8.16
C GLU A 152 11.62 -21.44 -8.35
N ALA A 153 12.65 -21.00 -9.12
CA ALA A 153 12.90 -19.64 -9.63
C ALA A 153 13.73 -18.64 -8.80
N ALA A 154 14.91 -19.03 -8.32
CA ALA A 154 15.80 -18.17 -7.52
C ALA A 154 16.77 -17.17 -8.22
N PRO A 155 16.97 -17.05 -9.56
CA PRO A 155 18.04 -16.13 -10.02
C PRO A 155 17.64 -14.68 -10.38
N GLU A 156 16.37 -14.26 -10.34
CA GLU A 156 16.00 -12.98 -11.01
C GLU A 156 15.53 -11.81 -10.14
N ILE A 157 15.42 -11.94 -8.81
CA ILE A 157 14.92 -10.83 -7.98
C ILE A 157 16.06 -9.90 -7.56
N ARG A 158 16.50 -9.04 -8.50
CA ARG A 158 17.33 -7.87 -8.17
C ARG A 158 16.50 -6.87 -7.36
N ARG A 159 16.81 -6.78 -6.06
CA ARG A 159 16.23 -5.87 -5.06
C ARG A 159 16.59 -4.41 -5.39
N ALA A 160 15.78 -3.73 -6.21
CA ALA A 160 16.06 -2.36 -6.66
C ALA A 160 15.18 -1.27 -6.02
N ILE A 161 14.19 -1.62 -5.19
CA ILE A 161 13.12 -0.66 -4.83
C ILE A 161 12.63 -0.87 -3.39
N SER A 162 13.47 -0.62 -2.39
CA SER A 162 13.00 -0.38 -1.02
C SER A 162 13.58 0.95 -0.58
N GLY A 163 12.81 2.03 -0.78
CA GLY A 163 13.18 3.36 -0.32
C GLY A 163 13.16 3.42 1.21
N ASP A 164 14.21 3.96 1.80
CA ASP A 164 14.30 4.20 3.23
C ASP A 164 13.57 5.51 3.57
N LEU A 165 12.33 5.38 4.05
CA LEU A 165 11.47 6.52 4.42
C LEU A 165 11.70 6.99 5.86
N THR A 166 12.66 6.42 6.60
CA THR A 166 12.95 6.87 7.97
C THR A 166 13.38 8.34 8.01
N ALA A 167 14.15 8.78 7.02
CA ALA A 167 14.50 10.20 6.85
C ALA A 167 13.28 11.08 6.53
N GLU A 168 12.31 10.58 5.77
CA GLU A 168 11.06 11.31 5.49
C GLU A 168 10.15 11.40 6.73
N GLU A 169 10.11 10.37 7.58
CA GLU A 169 9.37 10.39 8.85
C GLU A 169 9.98 11.36 9.88
N GLU A 170 11.31 11.44 9.96
CA GLU A 170 12.01 12.39 10.82
C GLU A 170 11.79 13.83 10.35
N LEU A 171 11.87 14.06 9.03
CA LEU A 171 11.54 15.35 8.43
C LEU A 171 10.07 15.72 8.64
N GLU A 172 9.14 14.77 8.49
CA GLU A 172 7.71 15.00 8.70
C GLU A 172 7.39 15.31 10.16
N ARG A 173 8.05 14.63 11.12
CA ARG A 173 7.91 14.95 12.54
C ARG A 173 8.41 16.35 12.85
N ALA A 174 9.58 16.72 12.31
CA ALA A 174 10.13 18.07 12.44
C ALA A 174 9.23 19.14 11.79
N MET A 175 8.61 18.83 10.65
CA MET A 175 7.68 19.75 9.99
C MET A 175 6.37 19.93 10.75
N VAL A 176 5.83 18.87 11.36
CA VAL A 176 4.63 18.96 12.21
C VAL A 176 4.92 19.73 13.50
N GLU A 177 6.08 19.50 14.10
CA GLU A 177 6.54 20.27 15.27
C GLU A 177 6.72 21.76 14.91
N ALA A 178 7.38 22.08 13.80
CA ALA A 178 7.54 23.46 13.32
C ALA A 178 6.19 24.14 13.00
N ALA A 179 5.26 23.43 12.36
CA ALA A 179 3.92 23.97 12.07
C ALA A 179 3.07 24.17 13.34
N MET A 180 3.33 23.38 14.38
CA MET A 180 2.69 23.52 15.69
C MET A 180 3.28 24.70 16.48
N GLU A 181 4.58 24.96 16.35
CA GLU A 181 5.24 26.14 16.94
C GLU A 181 4.83 27.45 16.24
N GLU A 182 4.73 27.49 14.90
CA GLU A 182 4.30 28.69 14.18
C GLU A 182 2.84 29.09 14.44
N GLY A 183 1.99 28.13 14.82
CA GLY A 183 0.59 28.39 15.17
C GLY A 183 0.37 28.99 16.56
N ILE A 184 1.40 29.02 17.41
CA ILE A 184 1.34 29.53 18.80
C ILE A 184 1.71 31.03 18.87
N TYR A 185 2.36 31.57 17.83
CA TYR A 185 2.81 32.98 17.76
C TYR A 185 1.97 33.88 16.83
N ARG A 186 0.69 33.56 16.60
CA ARG A 186 -0.26 34.44 15.88
C ARG A 186 -1.56 34.65 16.63
#